data_AF-A0AAW0XTV2-F1
#
_entry.id   AF-A0AAW0XTV2-F1
#
_cell.length_a   1.000
_cell.length_b   1.000
_cell.length_c   1.000
_cell.angle_alpha   90.00
_cell.angle_beta   90.00
_cell.angle_gamma   90.00
#
_symmetry.space_group_name_H-M   'P 1'
#
loop_
_entity.id
_entity.type
_entity.pdbx_description
1 polymer ?
#
loop_
_entity_poly.entity_id
_entity_poly.type
_entity_poly.pdbx_seq_one_letter_code
_entity_poly.pdbx_strand_id
1 'polypeptide(L)'
;MRCHYEVLGVSQRATDSDLKKAYRQMALVWHPDKNPDNMEEAKVQFQLIQAAYDTLSDPQERAFYDRNRESILRGKASGSDPKPETVDLFEYFSSQCYSGFNDSEKGFYTIYRQVFEKIAAKDMQYMDDEEEIIIPDFGSSDTDLEDVAEFYGYWSSYCTSMDFHWADEFDIREAQRMGRWVEKEN
;
A
#
# COMPACT_ATOMS: atom_id res chain seq x y z
N MET A 1 -13.89 5.65 2.95
CA MET A 1 -12.78 6.06 2.06
C MET A 1 -13.39 6.75 0.84
N ARG A 2 -12.88 7.90 0.39
CA ARG A 2 -13.39 8.57 -0.82
C ARG A 2 -12.61 8.08 -2.04
N CYS A 3 -13.26 7.96 -3.19
CA CYS A 3 -12.57 7.51 -4.39
C CYS A 3 -11.58 8.58 -4.90
N HIS A 4 -10.38 8.22 -5.35
CA HIS A 4 -9.38 9.18 -5.84
C HIS A 4 -9.90 10.01 -7.02
N TYR A 5 -10.72 9.42 -7.90
CA TYR A 5 -11.40 10.14 -8.97
C TYR A 5 -12.40 11.18 -8.44
N GLU A 6 -13.11 10.86 -7.35
CA GLU A 6 -14.04 11.80 -6.71
C GLU A 6 -13.29 12.93 -6.00
N VAL A 7 -12.15 12.63 -5.38
CA VAL A 7 -11.29 13.64 -4.73
C VAL A 7 -10.76 14.65 -5.75
N LEU A 8 -10.38 14.19 -6.94
CA LEU A 8 -9.97 15.09 -8.04
C LEU A 8 -11.15 15.68 -8.82
N GLY A 9 -12.38 15.22 -8.58
CA GLY A 9 -13.58 15.67 -9.31
C GLY A 9 -13.57 15.28 -10.79
N VAL A 10 -12.92 14.17 -11.15
CA VAL A 10 -12.77 13.69 -12.53
C VAL A 10 -13.51 12.38 -12.77
N SER A 11 -13.80 12.09 -14.05
CA SER A 11 -14.36 10.80 -14.45
C SER A 11 -13.30 9.69 -14.33
N GLN A 12 -13.73 8.45 -14.12
CA GLN A 12 -12.87 7.27 -14.16
C GLN A 12 -12.17 7.10 -15.52
N ARG A 13 -12.80 7.59 -16.60
CA ARG A 13 -12.24 7.61 -17.96
C ARG A 13 -11.38 8.85 -18.26
N ALA A 14 -11.01 9.62 -17.23
CA ALA A 14 -10.17 10.80 -17.40
C ALA A 14 -8.80 10.44 -18.00
N THR A 15 -8.36 11.26 -18.94
CA THR A 15 -7.00 11.15 -19.51
C THR A 15 -5.98 11.76 -18.55
N ASP A 16 -4.71 11.43 -18.72
CA ASP A 16 -3.62 12.00 -17.91
C ASP A 16 -3.59 13.54 -17.99
N SER A 17 -4.03 14.09 -19.13
CA SER A 17 -4.15 15.53 -19.33
C SER A 17 -5.25 16.14 -18.45
N ASP A 18 -6.34 15.40 -18.22
CA ASP A 18 -7.45 15.82 -17.38
C ASP A 18 -7.09 15.70 -15.90
N LEU A 19 -6.39 14.63 -15.51
CA LEU A 19 -5.84 14.46 -14.16
C LEU A 19 -4.91 15.62 -13.78
N LYS A 20 -3.97 15.98 -14.67
CA LYS A 20 -3.06 17.13 -14.47
C LYS A 20 -3.78 18.47 -14.40
N LYS A 21 -4.89 18.64 -15.13
CA LYS A 21 -5.69 19.87 -15.07
C LYS A 21 -6.46 19.94 -13.75
N ALA A 22 -7.12 18.85 -13.37
CA ALA A 22 -7.90 18.76 -12.14
C ALA A 22 -7.04 18.96 -10.90
N TYR A 23 -5.87 18.31 -10.84
CA TYR A 23 -4.90 18.50 -9.76
C TYR A 23 -4.51 19.97 -9.59
N ARG A 24 -4.15 20.66 -10.69
CA ARG A 24 -3.78 22.09 -10.65
C ARG A 24 -4.93 22.98 -10.20
N GLN A 25 -6.17 22.69 -10.63
CA GLN A 25 -7.33 23.45 -10.20
C GLN A 25 -7.61 23.26 -8.70
N MET A 26 -7.62 22.01 -8.23
CA MET A 26 -7.89 21.68 -6.83
C MET A 26 -6.77 22.19 -5.90
N ALA A 27 -5.51 22.10 -6.33
CA ALA A 27 -4.37 22.65 -5.59
C ALA A 27 -4.47 24.18 -5.42
N LEU A 28 -4.97 24.91 -6.42
CA LEU A 28 -5.20 26.35 -6.32
C LEU A 28 -6.40 26.70 -5.42
N VAL A 29 -7.43 25.86 -5.41
CA VAL A 29 -8.62 26.05 -4.55
C VAL A 29 -8.25 25.84 -3.08
N TRP A 30 -7.46 24.82 -2.78
CA TRP A 30 -7.05 24.44 -1.42
C TRP A 30 -5.68 24.97 -1.01
N HIS A 31 -5.13 25.96 -1.74
CA HIS A 31 -3.86 26.58 -1.38
C HIS A 31 -4.00 27.36 -0.05
N PRO A 32 -3.02 27.31 0.86
CA PRO A 32 -3.06 28.05 2.13
C PRO A 32 -3.27 29.56 1.93
N ASP A 33 -2.67 30.16 0.89
CA ASP A 33 -2.85 31.60 0.58
C ASP A 33 -4.31 32.00 0.29
N LYS A 34 -5.12 31.08 -0.24
CA LYS A 34 -6.54 31.35 -0.54
C LYS A 34 -7.48 30.99 0.59
N ASN A 35 -7.01 30.21 1.57
CA ASN A 35 -7.81 29.75 2.71
C ASN A 35 -7.12 30.11 4.03
N PRO A 36 -6.90 31.41 4.31
CA PRO A 36 -6.26 31.85 5.55
C PRO A 36 -7.10 31.49 6.79
N ASP A 37 -8.43 31.44 6.67
CA ASP A 37 -9.34 31.15 7.78
C ASP A 37 -9.56 29.64 8.00
N ASN A 38 -9.32 28.80 6.98
CA ASN A 38 -9.56 27.34 7.01
C ASN A 38 -8.28 26.54 6.73
N MET A 39 -7.17 26.94 7.35
CA MET A 39 -5.85 26.40 7.05
C MET A 39 -5.70 24.90 7.33
N GLU A 40 -6.33 24.39 8.40
CA GLU A 40 -6.30 22.96 8.75
C GLU A 40 -7.08 22.12 7.74
N GLU A 41 -8.30 22.53 7.39
CA GLU A 41 -9.12 21.81 6.42
C GLU A 41 -8.48 21.84 5.02
N ALA A 42 -7.94 22.99 4.63
CA ALA A 42 -7.21 23.13 3.37
C ALA A 42 -6.00 22.19 3.30
N LYS A 43 -5.25 22.05 4.40
CA LYS A 43 -4.12 21.12 4.47
C LYS A 43 -4.57 19.67 4.29
N VAL A 44 -5.64 19.24 4.97
CA VAL A 44 -6.17 17.88 4.85
C VAL A 44 -6.66 17.60 3.42
N GLN A 45 -7.41 18.52 2.83
CA GLN A 45 -7.90 18.37 1.45
C GLN A 45 -6.74 18.35 0.45
N PHE A 46 -5.75 19.23 0.62
CA PHE A 46 -4.58 19.29 -0.24
C PHE A 46 -3.79 17.97 -0.22
N GLN A 47 -3.61 17.38 0.96
CA GLN A 47 -2.98 16.06 1.11
C GLN A 47 -3.77 14.96 0.41
N LEU A 48 -5.10 14.96 0.51
CA LEU A 48 -5.96 13.99 -0.18
C LEU A 48 -5.87 14.14 -1.71
N ILE A 49 -5.87 15.38 -2.21
CA ILE A 49 -5.72 15.70 -3.64
C ILE A 49 -4.37 15.22 -4.17
N GLN A 50 -3.30 15.42 -3.39
CA GLN A 50 -1.97 14.98 -3.75
C GLN A 50 -1.89 13.44 -3.83
N ALA A 51 -2.31 12.73 -2.78
CA ALA A 51 -2.31 11.27 -2.77
C ALA A 51 -3.17 10.66 -3.91
N ALA A 52 -4.32 11.28 -4.21
CA ALA A 52 -5.17 10.87 -5.32
C ALA A 52 -4.50 11.08 -6.68
N TYR A 53 -3.78 12.18 -6.86
CA TYR A 53 -3.05 12.44 -8.10
C TYR A 53 -1.86 11.51 -8.25
N ASP A 54 -1.08 11.27 -7.20
CA ASP A 54 0.10 10.40 -7.24
C ASP A 54 -0.31 9.00 -7.72
N THR A 55 -1.31 8.39 -7.04
CA THR A 55 -1.86 7.06 -7.39
C THR A 55 -2.44 6.98 -8.80
N LEU A 56 -3.12 8.03 -9.28
CA LEU A 56 -3.78 8.02 -10.58
C LEU A 56 -2.85 8.46 -11.73
N SER A 57 -1.73 9.11 -11.42
CA SER A 57 -0.80 9.63 -12.42
C SER A 57 0.14 8.57 -12.96
N ASP A 58 0.48 7.56 -12.14
CA ASP A 58 1.26 6.41 -12.57
C ASP A 58 0.34 5.33 -13.18
N PRO A 59 0.58 4.88 -14.42
CA PRO A 59 -0.24 3.86 -15.07
C PRO A 59 -0.29 2.51 -14.32
N GLN A 60 0.79 2.10 -13.65
CA GLN A 60 0.85 0.88 -12.86
C GLN A 60 0.03 1.02 -11.57
N GLU A 61 0.23 2.10 -10.83
CA GLU A 61 -0.54 2.37 -9.61
C GLU A 61 -2.02 2.58 -9.91
N ARG A 62 -2.35 3.25 -11.01
CA ARG A 62 -3.73 3.42 -11.47
C ARG A 62 -4.38 2.10 -11.82
N ALA A 63 -3.69 1.23 -12.55
CA ALA A 63 -4.22 -0.09 -12.91
C ALA A 63 -4.45 -0.96 -11.66
N PHE A 64 -3.54 -0.91 -10.69
CA PHE A 64 -3.70 -1.57 -9.41
C PHE A 64 -4.87 -0.99 -8.60
N TYR A 65 -4.97 0.33 -8.52
CA TYR A 65 -6.05 1.03 -7.85
C TYR A 65 -7.39 0.68 -8.48
N ASP A 66 -7.52 0.72 -9.80
CA ASP A 66 -8.76 0.40 -10.51
C ASP A 66 -9.20 -1.05 -10.28
N ARG A 67 -8.25 -2.00 -10.23
CA ARG A 67 -8.51 -3.42 -9.95
C ARG A 67 -8.99 -3.64 -8.51
N ASN A 68 -8.37 -2.95 -7.55
CA ASN A 68 -8.65 -3.13 -6.11
C ASN A 68 -9.65 -2.10 -5.56
N ARG A 69 -10.12 -1.17 -6.38
CA ARG A 69 -10.95 -0.01 -6.01
C ARG A 69 -12.14 -0.41 -5.17
N GLU A 70 -12.82 -1.47 -5.55
CA GLU A 70 -14.04 -1.88 -4.88
C GLU A 70 -13.78 -2.57 -3.53
N SER A 71 -12.62 -3.20 -3.37
CA SER A 71 -12.15 -3.69 -2.07
C SER A 71 -11.75 -2.52 -1.15
N ILE A 72 -11.00 -1.56 -1.69
CA ILE A 72 -10.53 -0.36 -0.99
C ILE A 72 -11.71 0.51 -0.52
N LEU A 73 -12.72 0.71 -1.37
CA LEU A 73 -13.88 1.57 -1.05
C LEU A 73 -14.88 0.92 -0.10
N ARG A 74 -15.01 -0.42 -0.13
CA ARG A 74 -15.96 -1.14 0.73
C ARG A 74 -15.51 -1.27 2.18
N GLY A 75 -14.22 -1.05 2.49
CA GLY A 75 -13.72 -1.13 3.86
C GLY A 75 -14.08 -2.44 4.55
N LYS A 76 -13.45 -3.55 4.14
CA LYS A 76 -13.61 -4.92 4.67
C LYS A 76 -15.07 -5.41 4.85
N ALA A 77 -15.50 -6.34 3.97
CA ALA A 77 -16.15 -7.63 4.30
C ALA A 77 -17.08 -8.14 3.17
N SER A 78 -16.61 -9.11 2.38
CA SER A 78 -17.40 -10.16 1.70
C SER A 78 -16.41 -11.04 0.93
N GLY A 79 -16.26 -12.36 1.10
CA GLY A 79 -16.86 -13.34 1.99
C GLY A 79 -16.01 -14.62 1.94
N SER A 80 -16.17 -15.46 2.96
CA SER A 80 -15.96 -16.92 2.98
C SER A 80 -14.61 -17.53 2.58
N ASP A 81 -13.48 -17.05 3.10
CA ASP A 81 -12.31 -17.90 3.36
C ASP A 81 -11.47 -17.27 4.48
N PRO A 82 -10.88 -18.05 5.40
CA PRO A 82 -9.88 -17.55 6.32
C PRO A 82 -8.63 -17.24 5.51
N LYS A 83 -8.62 -16.11 4.79
CA LYS A 83 -7.37 -15.55 4.29
C LYS A 83 -6.49 -15.32 5.52
N PRO A 84 -5.24 -15.78 5.51
CA PRO A 84 -4.32 -15.41 6.58
C PRO A 84 -4.38 -13.89 6.70
N GLU A 85 -4.42 -13.36 7.92
CA GLU A 85 -4.49 -11.93 8.15
C GLU A 85 -3.29 -11.29 7.45
N THR A 86 -3.45 -10.83 6.21
CA THR A 86 -2.37 -10.19 5.45
C THR A 86 -2.21 -8.77 5.98
N VAL A 87 -0.97 -8.27 6.04
CA VAL A 87 -0.74 -6.86 6.36
C VAL A 87 -1.33 -6.05 5.22
N ASP A 88 -2.26 -5.14 5.49
CA ASP A 88 -2.77 -4.22 4.47
C ASP A 88 -1.70 -3.17 4.20
N LEU A 89 -0.78 -3.49 3.28
CA LEU A 89 0.33 -2.62 2.92
C LEU A 89 -0.13 -1.34 2.19
N PHE A 90 -1.35 -1.33 1.66
CA PHE A 90 -1.86 -0.24 0.85
C PHE A 90 -1.94 1.09 1.63
N GLU A 91 -2.26 1.02 2.93
CA GLU A 91 -2.29 2.20 3.79
C GLU A 91 -0.92 2.88 3.87
N TYR A 92 0.17 2.11 3.79
CA TYR A 92 1.55 2.58 3.91
C TYR A 92 2.15 3.08 2.59
N PHE A 93 1.44 2.91 1.47
CA PHE A 93 1.87 3.46 0.17
C PHE A 93 1.55 4.95 0.08
N SER A 94 0.58 5.42 0.87
CA SER A 94 0.28 6.83 0.98
C SER A 94 1.26 7.52 1.92
N SER A 95 1.82 8.66 1.48
CA SER A 95 2.64 9.53 2.33
C SER A 95 1.87 10.16 3.50
N GLN A 96 0.57 9.85 3.63
CA GLN A 96 -0.27 10.26 4.76
C GLN A 96 -0.14 9.33 5.97
N CYS A 97 0.48 8.15 5.83
CA CYS A 97 0.60 7.19 6.93
C CYS A 97 1.59 7.62 8.02
N TYR A 98 2.48 8.59 7.73
CA TYR A 98 3.44 9.13 8.68
C TYR A 98 3.44 10.66 8.68
N SER A 99 3.88 11.25 9.79
CA SER A 99 4.03 12.69 10.01
C SER A 99 5.49 13.03 10.26
N GLY A 100 6.21 13.37 9.18
CA GLY A 100 7.61 13.81 9.22
C GLY A 100 8.63 12.66 9.27
N PHE A 101 9.87 12.99 8.92
CA PHE A 101 11.00 12.06 8.90
C PHE A 101 11.73 12.06 10.24
N ASN A 102 11.13 11.45 11.26
CA ASN A 102 11.67 11.34 12.61
C ASN A 102 11.19 10.04 13.29
N ASP A 103 11.67 9.78 14.50
CA ASP A 103 11.31 8.60 15.32
C ASP A 103 10.14 8.86 16.28
N SER A 104 9.31 9.88 16.02
CA SER A 104 8.09 10.07 16.82
C SER A 104 7.14 8.89 16.62
N GLU A 105 6.13 8.76 17.47
CA GLU A 105 5.13 7.67 17.39
C GLU A 105 4.47 7.54 16.00
N LYS A 106 4.25 8.67 15.33
CA LYS A 106 3.74 8.75 13.95
C LYS A 106 4.82 9.13 12.93
N GLY A 107 6.09 9.12 13.31
CA GLY A 107 7.20 9.46 12.44
C GLY A 107 7.50 8.34 11.44
N PHE A 108 8.12 8.70 10.31
CA PHE A 108 8.47 7.78 9.23
C PHE A 108 9.13 6.49 9.73
N TYR A 109 10.19 6.60 10.55
CA TYR A 109 10.98 5.45 10.97
C TYR A 109 10.18 4.48 11.85
N THR A 110 9.38 5.02 12.78
CA THR A 110 8.52 4.21 13.65
C THR A 110 7.45 3.46 12.86
N ILE A 111 6.79 4.14 11.91
CA ILE A 111 5.72 3.55 11.13
C ILE A 111 6.25 2.43 10.23
N TYR A 112 7.31 2.68 9.46
CA TYR A 112 7.85 1.67 8.56
C TYR A 112 8.56 0.53 9.30
N ARG A 113 9.24 0.80 10.43
CA ARG A 113 9.77 -0.27 11.29
C ARG A 113 8.69 -1.25 11.72
N GLN A 114 7.57 -0.74 12.24
CA GLN A 114 6.44 -1.57 12.63
C GLN A 114 5.85 -2.38 11.45
N VAL A 115 5.88 -1.83 10.23
CA VAL A 115 5.45 -2.57 9.04
C VAL A 115 6.37 -3.74 8.75
N PHE A 116 7.68 -3.50 8.70
CA PHE A 116 8.66 -4.56 8.42
C PHE A 116 8.69 -5.62 9.53
N GLU A 117 8.60 -5.23 10.80
CA GLU A 117 8.44 -6.15 11.93
C GLU A 117 7.18 -7.02 11.79
N LYS A 118 6.06 -6.44 11.37
CA LYS A 118 4.81 -7.19 11.14
C LYS A 118 4.92 -8.17 9.98
N ILE A 119 5.64 -7.81 8.91
CA ILE A 119 5.87 -8.70 7.77
C ILE A 119 6.77 -9.86 8.23
N ALA A 120 7.90 -9.54 8.85
CA ALA A 120 8.86 -10.51 9.38
C ALA A 120 8.21 -11.49 10.36
N ALA A 121 7.44 -10.98 11.35
CA ALA A 121 6.78 -11.79 12.36
C ALA A 121 5.68 -12.70 11.78
N LYS A 122 5.09 -12.34 10.65
CA LYS A 122 4.13 -13.21 9.95
C LYS A 122 4.84 -14.28 9.16
N ASP A 123 5.85 -13.90 8.39
CA ASP A 123 6.59 -14.83 7.55
C ASP A 123 7.32 -15.89 8.37
N MET A 124 7.85 -15.51 9.53
CA MET A 124 8.45 -16.42 10.51
C MET A 124 7.49 -17.52 11.00
N GLN A 125 6.17 -17.33 10.92
CA GLN A 125 5.20 -18.40 11.27
C GLN A 125 5.14 -19.52 10.24
N TYR A 126 5.67 -19.29 9.03
CA TYR A 126 5.68 -20.24 7.92
C TYR A 126 7.09 -20.76 7.60
N MET A 127 8.11 -20.25 8.28
CA MET A 127 9.48 -20.75 8.16
C MET A 127 9.63 -22.03 8.99
N ASP A 128 10.36 -23.00 8.46
CA ASP A 128 10.70 -24.22 9.21
C ASP A 128 11.66 -23.88 10.37
N ASP A 129 11.40 -24.45 11.56
CA ASP A 129 12.18 -24.22 12.79
C ASP A 129 13.69 -24.56 12.69
N GLU A 130 14.14 -25.13 11.57
CA GLU A 130 15.55 -25.48 11.30
C GLU A 130 16.37 -24.33 10.66
N GLU A 131 15.73 -23.33 10.05
CA GLU A 131 16.43 -22.19 9.44
C GLU A 131 16.48 -20.98 10.38
N GLU A 132 17.64 -20.75 11.01
CA GLU A 132 17.89 -19.58 11.84
C GLU A 132 18.17 -18.35 10.95
N ILE A 133 17.12 -17.82 10.31
CA ILE A 133 17.22 -16.63 9.46
C ILE A 133 17.20 -15.38 10.36
N ILE A 134 18.30 -14.63 10.33
CA ILE A 134 18.39 -13.33 11.00
C ILE A 134 17.77 -12.28 10.07
N ILE A 135 16.59 -11.78 10.44
CA ILE A 135 15.91 -10.70 9.72
C ILE A 135 16.42 -9.36 10.26
N PRO A 136 17.10 -8.52 9.44
CA PRO A 136 17.61 -7.23 9.89
C PRO A 136 16.47 -6.25 10.19
N ASP A 137 16.67 -5.43 11.24
CA ASP A 137 15.72 -4.38 11.64
C ASP A 137 15.77 -3.17 10.68
N PHE A 138 14.65 -2.45 10.58
CA PHE A 138 14.55 -1.25 9.75
C PHE A 138 15.39 -0.08 10.30
N GLY A 139 15.63 -0.03 11.61
CA GLY A 139 16.40 1.04 12.25
C GLY A 139 15.60 2.31 12.55
N SER A 140 16.31 3.30 13.10
CA SER A 140 15.88 4.68 13.43
C SER A 140 16.54 5.74 12.54
N SER A 141 16.22 7.02 12.80
CA SER A 141 16.86 8.14 12.10
C SER A 141 18.37 8.27 12.32
N ASP A 142 18.91 7.63 13.36
CA ASP A 142 20.33 7.67 13.74
C ASP A 142 21.09 6.38 13.35
N THR A 143 20.47 5.49 12.57
CA THR A 143 21.08 4.20 12.20
C THR A 143 22.30 4.38 11.30
N ASP A 144 23.35 3.60 11.56
CA ASP A 144 24.57 3.64 10.77
C ASP A 144 24.35 3.09 9.36
N LEU A 145 25.14 3.60 8.41
CA LEU A 145 25.02 3.22 6.99
C LEU A 145 25.28 1.73 6.74
N GLU A 146 26.05 1.07 7.60
CA GLU A 146 26.34 -0.36 7.52
C GLU A 146 25.07 -1.18 7.79
N ASP A 147 24.40 -0.92 8.92
CA ASP A 147 23.13 -1.57 9.28
C ASP A 147 22.02 -1.28 8.24
N VAL A 148 21.99 -0.05 7.71
CA VAL A 148 21.06 0.33 6.62
C VAL A 148 21.34 -0.50 5.36
N ALA A 149 22.61 -0.72 5.01
CA ALA A 149 22.98 -1.53 3.86
C ALA A 149 22.62 -3.00 4.05
N GLU A 150 22.79 -3.55 5.25
CA GLU A 150 22.36 -4.91 5.59
C GLU A 150 20.84 -5.07 5.45
N PHE A 151 20.07 -4.11 5.99
CA PHE A 151 18.61 -4.09 5.87
C PHE A 151 18.17 -4.14 4.40
N TYR A 152 18.62 -3.19 3.59
CA TYR A 152 18.21 -3.14 2.17
C TYR A 152 18.78 -4.32 1.38
N GLY A 153 19.94 -4.84 1.74
CA GLY A 153 20.52 -6.05 1.15
C GLY A 153 19.57 -7.25 1.31
N TYR A 154 19.08 -7.48 2.52
CA TYR A 154 18.09 -8.53 2.78
C TYR A 154 16.75 -8.24 2.10
N TRP A 155 16.13 -7.09 2.40
CA TRP A 155 14.76 -6.79 1.99
C TRP A 155 14.57 -6.55 0.48
N SER A 156 15.63 -6.19 -0.25
CA SER A 156 15.57 -6.09 -1.72
C SER A 156 15.50 -7.46 -2.41
N SER A 157 15.97 -8.51 -1.74
CA SER A 157 15.93 -9.91 -2.21
C SER A 157 14.91 -10.77 -1.46
N TYR A 158 14.12 -10.16 -0.57
CA TYR A 158 13.20 -10.85 0.30
C TYR A 158 12.15 -11.63 -0.48
N CYS A 159 11.96 -12.89 -0.09
CA CYS A 159 10.96 -13.79 -0.61
C CYS A 159 10.22 -14.40 0.57
N THR A 160 8.89 -14.22 0.60
CA THR A 160 8.06 -14.77 1.67
C THR A 160 7.94 -16.29 1.54
N SER A 161 7.99 -16.99 2.67
CA SER A 161 7.73 -18.42 2.77
C SER A 161 6.24 -18.73 2.92
N MET A 162 5.39 -17.70 3.00
CA MET A 162 3.94 -17.87 3.02
C MET A 162 3.45 -18.57 1.75
N ASP A 163 2.58 -19.55 1.95
CA ASP A 163 1.94 -20.26 0.88
C ASP A 163 0.67 -19.51 0.41
N PHE A 164 0.56 -19.29 -0.90
CA PHE A 164 -0.53 -18.51 -1.48
C PHE A 164 -1.72 -19.35 -1.92
N HIS A 165 -1.81 -20.62 -1.49
CA HIS A 165 -2.89 -21.53 -1.88
C HIS A 165 -4.30 -21.03 -1.52
N TRP A 166 -4.42 -20.10 -0.57
CA TRP A 166 -5.70 -19.43 -0.23
C TRP A 166 -6.15 -18.40 -1.27
N ALA A 167 -5.27 -17.98 -2.18
CA ALA A 167 -5.57 -17.08 -3.28
C ALA A 167 -5.95 -17.84 -4.57
N ASP A 168 -5.78 -19.16 -4.59
CA ASP A 168 -6.18 -20.02 -5.70
C ASP A 168 -7.71 -20.00 -5.86
N GLU A 169 -8.19 -19.54 -7.00
CA GLU A 169 -9.63 -19.42 -7.29
C GLU A 169 -10.32 -20.80 -7.42
N PHE A 170 -9.53 -21.85 -7.61
CA PHE A 170 -9.99 -23.21 -7.82
C PHE A 170 -9.32 -24.20 -6.87
N ASP A 171 -10.13 -24.94 -6.10
CA ASP A 171 -9.66 -26.11 -5.37
C ASP A 171 -9.16 -27.16 -6.38
N ILE A 172 -7.86 -27.44 -6.37
CA ILE A 172 -7.19 -28.46 -7.18
C ILE A 172 -7.85 -29.85 -7.09
N ARG A 173 -8.64 -30.11 -6.04
CA ARG A 173 -9.44 -31.35 -5.89
C ARG A 173 -10.71 -31.34 -6.75
N GLU A 174 -11.33 -30.19 -6.97
CA GLU A 174 -12.45 -30.02 -7.91
C GLU A 174 -11.96 -29.89 -9.37
N ALA A 175 -10.71 -29.47 -9.57
CA ALA A 175 -10.07 -29.31 -10.88
C ALA A 175 -9.85 -30.62 -11.67
N GLN A 176 -10.09 -31.81 -11.07
CA GLN A 176 -10.06 -33.08 -11.80
C GLN A 176 -11.05 -33.12 -12.98
N ARG A 177 -12.09 -32.27 -12.97
CA ARG A 177 -13.02 -32.11 -14.09
C ARG A 177 -12.62 -31.03 -15.11
N MET A 178 -11.73 -30.10 -14.77
CA MET A 178 -11.45 -28.90 -15.56
C MET A 178 -10.05 -28.82 -16.19
N GLY A 179 -9.19 -29.83 -15.98
CA GLY A 179 -7.96 -30.01 -16.77
C GLY A 179 -6.94 -28.86 -16.66
N ARG A 180 -5.81 -28.99 -17.39
CA ARG A 180 -4.59 -28.15 -17.35
C ARG A 180 -4.77 -26.64 -17.56
N TRP A 181 -5.99 -26.15 -17.71
CA TRP A 181 -6.28 -24.72 -17.81
C TRP A 181 -6.16 -24.02 -16.45
N VAL A 182 -6.49 -24.74 -15.37
CA VAL A 182 -6.49 -24.20 -14.00
C VAL A 182 -5.07 -23.91 -13.48
N GLU A 183 -4.10 -24.79 -13.77
CA GLU A 183 -2.67 -24.61 -13.37
C GLU A 183 -1.98 -23.40 -14.05
N LYS A 184 -2.59 -22.83 -15.08
CA LYS A 184 -2.00 -21.72 -15.84
C LYS A 184 -2.57 -20.35 -15.42
N GLU A 185 -3.68 -20.36 -14.67
CA GLU A 185 -4.39 -19.17 -14.21
C GLU A 185 -4.19 -18.87 -12.71
N ASN A 186 -3.78 -19.87 -11.91
CA ASN A 186 -3.19 -19.65 -10.57
C ASN A 186 -1.68 -19.40 -10.69
#